data_AF-A0A1W9I2F2-F1
#
_entry.id   AF-A0A1W9I2F2-F1
#
_cell.length_a   1.000
_cell.length_b   1.000
_cell.length_c   1.000
_cell.angle_alpha   90.00
_cell.angle_beta   90.00
_cell.angle_gamma   90.00
#
_symmetry.space_group_name_H-M   'P 1'
#
loop_
_entity.id
_entity.type
_entity.pdbx_description
1 polymer ?
#
loop_
_entity_poly.entity_id
_entity_poly.type
_entity_poly.pdbx_seq_one_letter_code
_entity_poly.pdbx_strand_id
1 'polypeptide(L)'
;MIKTQAPVTMLYRGDVRDTAILVGLVQAKIPIGIIAFTGPFESETLEYLHVVNLWLAGKNIMPIVIHPYLSYEQLARTPSSPLQEWGWSLQECRLAIKLAGLPLPSRDQVNQTKS
;
A
#
# COMPACT_ATOMS: atom_id res chain seq x y z
N MET A 1 26.79 -16.07 -8.22
CA MET A 1 25.41 -16.39 -7.81
C MET A 1 24.68 -15.09 -7.52
N ILE A 2 23.66 -14.74 -8.31
CA ILE A 2 22.79 -13.60 -7.98
C ILE A 2 21.80 -14.10 -6.93
N LYS A 3 21.90 -13.60 -5.70
CA LYS A 3 20.87 -13.82 -4.67
C LYS A 3 19.72 -12.86 -4.98
N THR A 4 18.73 -13.28 -5.76
CA THR A 4 17.50 -12.51 -5.93
C THR A 4 16.60 -12.75 -4.72
N GLN A 5 16.24 -11.68 -4.01
CA GLN A 5 15.22 -11.74 -2.97
C GLN A 5 13.86 -12.03 -3.62
N ALA A 6 13.08 -12.95 -3.05
CA ALA A 6 11.75 -13.26 -3.54
C ALA A 6 10.87 -11.99 -3.51
N PRO A 7 10.08 -11.71 -4.56
CA PRO A 7 9.18 -10.57 -4.56
C PRO A 7 8.18 -10.61 -3.41
N VAL A 8 7.93 -9.45 -2.80
CA VAL A 8 6.94 -9.31 -1.72
C VAL A 8 5.53 -9.43 -2.30
N THR A 9 4.69 -10.22 -1.63
CA THR A 9 3.23 -10.16 -1.81
C THR A 9 2.65 -9.27 -0.73
N MET A 10 1.88 -8.27 -1.14
CA MET A 10 1.34 -7.24 -0.27
C MET A 10 -0.18 -7.33 -0.20
N LEU A 11 -0.71 -7.26 1.03
CA LEU A 11 -2.11 -6.95 1.26
C LEU A 11 -2.35 -5.46 1.22
N TYR A 12 -3.43 -5.06 0.54
CA TYR A 12 -3.76 -3.67 0.35
C TYR A 12 -5.26 -3.43 0.59
N ARG A 13 -5.60 -2.63 1.60
CA ARG A 13 -6.99 -2.28 1.91
C ARG A 13 -7.34 -0.85 1.52
N GLY A 14 -6.38 -0.08 1.01
CA GLY A 14 -6.57 1.32 0.65
C GLY A 14 -6.48 2.30 1.82
N ASP A 15 -5.96 1.88 2.98
CA ASP A 15 -5.74 2.79 4.11
C ASP A 15 -4.34 3.46 4.07
N VAL A 16 -4.09 4.41 4.99
CA VAL A 16 -2.81 5.16 5.03
C VAL A 16 -1.62 4.26 5.31
N ARG A 17 -1.78 3.22 6.14
CA ARG A 17 -0.65 2.35 6.49
C ARG A 17 -0.28 1.46 5.32
N ASP A 18 -1.26 0.83 4.70
CA ASP A 18 -1.06 -0.01 3.53
C ASP A 18 -0.50 0.84 2.37
N THR A 19 -0.99 2.05 2.15
CA THR A 19 -0.43 2.93 1.10
C THR A 19 1.00 3.37 1.41
N ALA A 20 1.31 3.70 2.66
CA ALA A 20 2.67 4.04 3.06
C ALA A 20 3.64 2.87 2.89
N ILE A 21 3.24 1.64 3.24
CA ILE A 21 4.05 0.43 3.00
C ILE A 21 4.33 0.29 1.50
N LEU A 22 3.30 0.41 0.66
CA LEU A 22 3.44 0.29 -0.78
C LEU A 22 4.43 1.33 -1.31
N VAL A 23 4.28 2.60 -0.92
CA VAL A 23 5.20 3.68 -1.27
C VAL A 23 6.64 3.36 -0.84
N GLY A 24 6.82 2.91 0.41
CA GLY A 24 8.14 2.58 0.95
C GLY A 24 8.82 1.44 0.19
N LEU A 25 8.09 0.36 -0.14
CA LEU A 25 8.61 -0.75 -0.93
C LEU A 25 9.10 -0.27 -2.31
N VAL A 26 8.31 0.58 -2.97
CA VAL A 26 8.65 1.14 -4.28
C VAL A 26 9.87 2.05 -4.21
N GLN A 27 9.95 2.93 -3.22
CA GLN A 27 11.10 3.83 -3.02
C GLN A 27 12.38 3.06 -2.68
N ALA A 28 12.28 2.03 -1.83
CA ALA A 28 13.38 1.16 -1.48
C ALA A 28 13.77 0.18 -2.60
N LYS A 29 13.06 0.18 -3.74
CA LYS A 29 13.25 -0.73 -4.87
C LYS A 29 13.19 -2.20 -4.47
N ILE A 30 12.37 -2.52 -3.47
CA ILE A 30 12.10 -3.90 -3.07
C ILE A 30 11.15 -4.50 -4.12
N PRO A 31 11.46 -5.66 -4.71
CA PRO A 31 10.62 -6.25 -5.74
C PRO A 31 9.25 -6.61 -5.17
N ILE A 32 8.18 -6.18 -5.85
CA ILE A 32 6.79 -6.46 -5.48
C ILE A 32 6.21 -7.39 -6.55
N GLY A 33 5.65 -8.52 -6.12
CA GLY A 33 5.03 -9.49 -7.01
C GLY A 33 3.53 -9.23 -7.19
N ILE A 34 2.77 -9.36 -6.10
CA ILE A 34 1.31 -9.21 -6.08
C ILE A 34 0.93 -8.14 -5.06
N ILE A 35 0.03 -7.25 -5.44
CA ILE A 35 -0.66 -6.33 -4.52
C ILE A 35 -2.13 -6.75 -4.49
N ALA A 36 -2.53 -7.50 -3.48
CA ALA A 36 -3.86 -8.08 -3.36
C ALA A 36 -4.80 -7.15 -2.57
N PHE A 37 -5.86 -6.69 -3.22
CA PHE A 37 -6.90 -5.91 -2.57
C PHE A 37 -7.76 -6.79 -1.67
N THR A 38 -7.86 -6.42 -0.40
CA THR A 38 -8.69 -7.09 0.61
C THR A 38 -9.49 -6.11 1.47
N GLY A 39 -9.69 -4.89 0.96
CA GLY A 39 -10.48 -3.84 1.61
C GLY A 39 -11.97 -3.90 1.25
N PRO A 40 -12.78 -2.98 1.80
CA PRO A 40 -14.19 -2.85 1.45
C PRO A 40 -14.39 -2.29 0.03
N PHE A 41 -15.42 -2.75 -0.68
CA PHE A 41 -15.79 -2.29 -2.02
C PHE A 41 -16.69 -1.04 -1.99
N GLU A 42 -16.24 0.00 -1.30
CA GLU A 42 -16.92 1.29 -1.22
C GLU A 42 -16.45 2.22 -2.36
N SER A 43 -17.34 3.04 -2.94
CA SER A 43 -17.02 3.91 -4.09
C SER A 43 -15.78 4.77 -3.86
N GLU A 44 -15.67 5.37 -2.67
CA GLU A 44 -14.54 6.20 -2.28
C GLU A 44 -13.21 5.41 -2.24
N THR A 45 -13.25 4.16 -1.78
CA THR A 45 -12.08 3.26 -1.79
C THR A 45 -11.71 2.92 -3.23
N LEU A 46 -12.69 2.59 -4.08
CA LEU A 46 -12.45 2.26 -5.49
C LEU A 46 -11.89 3.43 -6.29
N GLU A 47 -12.35 4.65 -6.05
CA GLU A 47 -11.78 5.87 -6.63
C GLU A 47 -10.33 6.06 -6.18
N TYR A 48 -10.04 5.81 -4.90
CA TYR A 48 -8.67 5.86 -4.41
C TYR A 48 -7.78 4.79 -5.06
N LEU A 49 -8.27 3.55 -5.22
CA LEU A 49 -7.54 2.49 -5.94
C LEU A 49 -7.20 2.90 -7.36
N HIS A 50 -8.11 3.60 -8.05
CA HIS A 50 -7.85 4.12 -9.39
C HIS A 50 -6.65 5.07 -9.39
N VAL A 51 -6.61 6.03 -8.46
CA VAL A 51 -5.49 6.98 -8.32
C VAL A 51 -4.17 6.27 -8.04
N VAL A 52 -4.17 5.29 -7.13
CA VAL A 52 -2.96 4.52 -6.80
C VAL A 52 -2.48 3.68 -7.98
N ASN A 53 -3.40 3.08 -8.75
CA ASN A 53 -3.06 2.32 -9.95
C ASN A 53 -2.42 3.20 -11.04
N LEU A 54 -2.87 4.44 -11.22
CA LEU A 54 -2.20 5.39 -12.11
C LEU A 54 -0.77 5.70 -11.65
N TRP A 55 -0.57 5.87 -10.35
CA TRP A 55 0.75 6.10 -9.77
C TRP A 55 1.69 4.89 -9.92
N LEU A 56 1.17 3.66 -9.81
CA LEU A 56 1.91 2.41 -10.05
C LEU A 56 2.29 2.26 -11.53
N ALA A 57 1.36 2.55 -12.44
CA ALA A 57 1.61 2.51 -13.88
C ALA A 57 2.76 3.44 -14.28
N GLY A 58 2.81 4.65 -13.73
CA GLY A 58 3.92 5.59 -13.93
C GLY A 58 5.28 5.10 -13.40
N LYS A 59 5.31 3.99 -12.65
CA LYS A 59 6.52 3.35 -12.10
C LYS A 59 6.79 1.97 -12.70
N ASN A 60 6.01 1.54 -13.69
CA ASN A 60 6.06 0.21 -14.28
C ASN A 60 5.85 -0.93 -13.26
N ILE A 61 4.97 -0.70 -12.28
CA ILE A 61 4.60 -1.69 -11.28
C ILE A 61 3.21 -2.22 -11.59
N MET A 62 3.00 -3.52 -11.38
CA MET A 62 1.72 -4.17 -11.59
C MET A 62 0.60 -3.50 -10.77
N PRO A 63 -0.61 -3.40 -11.32
CA PRO A 63 -1.74 -2.81 -10.61
C PRO A 63 -2.19 -3.68 -9.44
N ILE A 64 -2.97 -3.06 -8.56
CA ILE A 64 -3.67 -3.72 -7.47
C ILE A 64 -4.70 -4.70 -8.07
N VAL A 65 -4.71 -5.94 -7.60
CA VAL A 65 -5.62 -7.00 -8.06
C VAL A 65 -6.58 -7.43 -6.97
N ILE A 66 -7.85 -7.64 -7.32
CA ILE A 66 -8.83 -8.24 -6.43
C ILE A 66 -8.66 -9.76 -6.53
N HIS A 67 -8.17 -10.40 -5.47
CA HIS A 67 -7.88 -11.83 -5.52
C HIS A 67 -8.99 -12.65 -4.83
N PRO A 68 -9.73 -13.51 -5.57
CA PRO A 68 -10.92 -14.20 -5.04
C PRO A 68 -10.62 -15.26 -3.96
N TYR A 69 -9.36 -15.70 -3.83
CA TYR A 69 -8.97 -16.80 -2.94
C TYR A 69 -7.91 -16.46 -1.90
N LEU A 70 -7.49 -15.19 -1.78
CA LEU A 70 -6.53 -14.81 -0.74
C LEU A 70 -7.32 -14.37 0.49
N SER A 71 -7.51 -15.30 1.42
CA SER A 71 -8.10 -14.99 2.72
C SER A 71 -7.08 -14.31 3.64
N TYR A 72 -7.57 -13.52 4.60
CA TYR A 72 -6.73 -12.91 5.64
C TYR A 72 -5.88 -13.95 6.39
N GLU A 73 -6.44 -15.14 6.65
CA GLU A 73 -5.75 -16.23 7.36
C GLU A 73 -4.53 -16.78 6.61
N GLN A 74 -4.59 -16.85 5.28
CA GLN A 74 -3.46 -17.29 4.45
C GLN A 74 -2.31 -16.27 4.46
N LEU A 75 -2.56 -15.03 4.89
CA LEU A 75 -1.62 -13.92 4.83
C LEU A 75 -1.23 -13.35 6.20
N ALA A 76 -1.92 -13.75 7.27
CA ALA A 76 -1.61 -13.45 8.67
C ALA A 76 -0.26 -14.02 9.15
N ARG A 77 0.43 -14.81 8.30
CA ARG A 77 1.78 -15.32 8.57
C ARG A 77 2.91 -14.35 8.19
N THR A 78 2.58 -13.15 7.74
CA THR A 78 3.60 -12.14 7.45
C THR A 78 4.17 -11.61 8.78
N PRO A 79 5.48 -11.76 9.05
CA PRO A 79 6.11 -11.22 10.26
C PRO A 79 5.99 -9.69 10.29
N SER A 80 6.45 -9.08 11.40
CA SER A 80 6.49 -7.64 11.70
C SER A 80 6.14 -6.70 10.54
N SER A 81 5.13 -5.86 10.74
CA SER A 81 4.75 -4.84 9.75
C SER A 81 6.00 -4.03 9.35
N PRO A 82 6.30 -3.84 8.06
CA PRO A 82 7.44 -3.04 7.61
C PRO A 82 7.51 -1.65 8.25
N LEU A 83 6.36 -1.08 8.62
CA LEU A 83 6.29 0.19 9.35
C LEU A 83 7.01 0.15 10.69
N GLN A 84 6.95 -0.96 11.43
CA GLN A 84 7.66 -1.12 12.69
C GLN A 84 9.17 -1.19 12.46
N GLU A 85 9.60 -1.95 11.45
CA GLU A 85 11.01 -2.09 11.09
C GLU A 85 11.61 -0.78 10.57
N TRP A 86 10.82 0.00 9.84
CA TRP A 86 11.20 1.34 9.35
C TRP A 86 11.03 2.43 10.42
N GLY A 87 10.43 2.12 11.56
CA GLY A 87 10.14 3.09 12.62
C GLY A 87 9.13 4.17 12.22
N TRP A 88 8.25 3.90 11.26
CA TRP A 88 7.26 4.87 10.76
C TRP A 88 6.03 4.94 11.68
N SER A 89 5.76 6.13 12.21
CA SER A 89 4.46 6.43 12.83
C SER A 89 3.42 6.79 11.76
N LEU A 90 2.20 7.09 12.20
CA LEU A 90 1.14 7.54 11.28
C LEU A 90 1.50 8.85 10.58
N GLN A 91 2.31 9.72 11.21
CA GLN A 91 2.75 10.97 10.59
C GLN A 91 3.74 10.71 9.45
N GLU A 92 4.74 9.84 9.65
CA GLU A 92 5.67 9.41 8.60
C GLU A 92 4.93 8.72 7.46
N CYS A 93 3.91 7.90 7.77
CA CYS A 93 3.06 7.29 6.74
C CYS A 93 2.41 8.35 5.85
N ARG A 94 1.78 9.37 6.46
CA ARG A 94 1.14 10.47 5.70
C ARG A 94 2.17 11.27 4.89
N LEU A 95 3.33 11.54 5.47
CA LEU A 95 4.40 12.28 4.81
C LEU A 95 4.93 11.51 3.61
N ALA A 96 5.18 10.20 3.74
CA ALA A 96 5.65 9.35 2.66
C ALA A 96 4.68 9.35 1.47
N ILE A 97 3.36 9.23 1.73
CA ILE A 97 2.33 9.29 0.68
C ILE A 97 2.35 10.64 -0.03
N LYS A 98 2.39 11.75 0.72
CA LYS A 98 2.43 13.10 0.15
C LYS A 98 3.70 13.32 -0.70
N LEU A 99 4.87 12.91 -0.19
CA LEU A 99 6.14 13.00 -0.91
C LEU A 99 6.17 12.13 -2.18
N ALA A 100 5.39 11.04 -2.21
CA ALA A 100 5.22 10.21 -3.40
C ALA A 100 4.27 10.83 -4.45
N GLY A 101 3.67 11.99 -4.16
CA GLY A 101 2.71 12.68 -5.03
C GLY A 101 1.31 12.07 -5.02
N LEU A 102 1.00 11.22 -4.04
CA LEU A 102 -0.32 10.63 -3.88
C LEU A 102 -1.18 11.46 -2.92
N PRO A 103 -2.50 11.55 -3.15
CA PRO A 103 -3.41 12.03 -2.11
C PRO A 103 -3.49 11.02 -0.96
N LEU A 104 -3.88 11.50 0.22
CA LEU A 104 -4.21 10.60 1.32
C LEU A 104 -5.56 9.92 1.04
N PRO A 105 -5.76 8.66 1.48
CA PRO A 105 -7.06 8.01 1.44
C PRO A 105 -8.10 8.85 2.17
N SER A 106 -9.32 8.85 1.67
CA SER A 106 -10.33 9.84 2.04
C SER A 106 -10.77 9.80 3.51
N ARG A 107 -10.80 8.61 4.13
CA ARG A 107 -11.05 8.45 5.57
C ARG A 107 -10.09 9.26 6.45
N ASP A 108 -8.89 9.54 5.92
CA ASP A 108 -7.84 10.30 6.58
C ASP A 108 -7.76 11.78 6.14
N GLN A 109 -8.52 12.18 5.12
CA GLN A 109 -8.73 13.58 4.75
C GLN A 109 -9.76 14.24 5.67
N VAL A 110 -10.81 13.53 6.07
CA VAL A 110 -11.89 14.03 6.97
C VAL A 110 -11.36 14.41 8.36
N ASN A 111 -10.27 13.78 8.83
CA ASN A 111 -9.66 14.09 10.12
C ASN A 111 -8.72 15.31 10.08
N GLN A 112 -8.36 15.81 8.89
CA GLN A 112 -7.51 17.02 8.73
C GLN A 112 -8.32 18.32 8.62
N THR A 113 -9.63 18.25 8.34
CA THR A 113 -10.51 19.44 8.26
C THR A 113 -11.16 19.81 9.60
N LYS A 114 -10.79 19.11 10.69
CA LYS A 114 -11.30 19.36 12.06
C LYS A 114 -10.23 19.87 13.04
N SER A 115 -9.06 20.29 12.56
CA SER A 115 -8.01 20.93 13.37
C SER A 115 -7.77 22.37 12.96
#